data_AF-A0A7Y5SM65-F1
#
_entry.id   AF-A0A7Y5SM65-F1
#
_cell.length_a   1.000
_cell.length_b   1.000
_cell.length_c   1.000
_cell.angle_alpha   90.00
_cell.angle_beta   90.00
_cell.angle_gamma   90.00
#
_symmetry.space_group_name_H-M   'P 1'
#
loop_
_entity.id
_entity.type
_entity.pdbx_description
1 polymer ?
#
loop_
_entity_poly.entity_id
_entity_poly.type
_entity_poly.pdbx_seq_one_letter_code
_entity_poly.pdbx_strand_id
1 'polypeptide(L)'
;MKRLLGLAVMGCLAAIPLHWERARAADASTSPAVAMFDTGESAGQPLPLDKPDSTSGWILVPEDQTAHPFVGDAVVRNDRLTLVLRKRGGLAEVYSHTDGGLKQRAVLSPIHAAARGTAELAGLQILENSPAAAVLSASVRTAGGNMCRLNYRLTVGQAIVEIQPGAGTDRLLVLAESRYALVPDFLGDDMVFSAEATARPRLRLPTENLLLGFLDRGSAQLMCVWQSGRQGAVAVRSAPDRPAAFRGFEIEAAQGKSLWIAILEDPHLWHEQTVSAENAQAEMTLAWKPPFPAKWRADLVNADGPGRSWYFRSANDPGETPSPAVDAGAPCCLDADRAVVRLRQGGFVSAGWSFPCPMLVYAIDRSQATPLTTWCPIDVLRNTLGVGPCQYILQTEGLASDSNPTPDNVMTWVEKQFQRKKQKKARDEIRDMLDQMVGHVRHAQARIGVYAGLAGQVRAICQEAGQDQQAVAGKLAGTADRLEQVAAGAQPQDLPERAGRLATEIASLIDRDNSLADCQRIGREIRAIGAAQDRALSNSRMTVRWLRQSAAMIAEDDASAAELARKVQVRSEKILQLQ
;
A
#
# COMPACT_ATOMS: atom_id res chain seq x y z
N MET A 1 14.89 -60.33 76.49
CA MET A 1 13.57 -59.69 76.25
C MET A 1 13.75 -58.65 75.14
N LYS A 2 13.34 -58.97 73.90
CA LYS A 2 12.19 -58.37 73.14
C LYS A 2 12.39 -56.87 72.83
N ARG A 3 12.21 -56.27 71.64
CA ARG A 3 11.83 -56.54 70.22
C ARG A 3 12.13 -55.18 69.50
N LEU A 4 12.72 -55.05 68.30
CA LEU A 4 12.17 -55.19 66.93
C LEU A 4 10.97 -54.26 66.56
N LEU A 5 11.20 -53.33 65.61
CA LEU A 5 10.36 -52.69 64.56
C LEU A 5 10.89 -51.25 64.32
N GLY A 6 11.21 -50.70 63.14
CA GLY A 6 10.87 -51.02 61.76
C GLY A 6 9.86 -50.01 61.21
N LEU A 7 10.28 -49.05 60.36
CA LEU A 7 9.63 -48.69 59.08
C LEU A 7 10.36 -47.56 58.33
N ALA A 8 10.53 -47.78 57.02
CA ALA A 8 10.98 -46.82 56.03
C ALA A 8 9.84 -45.92 55.56
N VAL A 9 10.14 -44.65 55.25
CA VAL A 9 9.32 -43.82 54.34
C VAL A 9 10.27 -43.12 53.37
N MET A 10 10.33 -43.69 52.16
CA MET A 10 10.84 -43.08 50.94
C MET A 10 9.59 -42.82 50.09
N GLY A 11 9.37 -41.58 49.63
CA GLY A 11 8.27 -41.31 48.70
C GLY A 11 7.87 -39.83 48.53
N CYS A 12 8.12 -39.31 47.32
CA CYS A 12 7.32 -38.33 46.60
C CYS A 12 7.32 -36.85 47.03
N LEU A 13 8.26 -36.08 46.47
CA LEU A 13 8.21 -34.64 46.19
C LEU A 13 8.94 -34.45 44.85
N ALA A 14 8.45 -33.80 43.79
CA ALA A 14 7.17 -33.20 43.46
C ALA A 14 7.08 -33.21 41.91
N ALA A 15 6.03 -33.82 41.35
CA ALA A 15 5.61 -33.56 39.97
C ALA A 15 4.57 -32.44 40.03
N ILE A 16 4.98 -31.21 39.69
CA ILE A 16 4.08 -30.06 39.55
C ILE A 16 3.28 -30.25 38.24
N PRO A 17 1.97 -29.97 38.20
CA PRO A 17 1.08 -30.57 37.20
C PRO A 17 1.12 -29.83 35.86
N LEU A 18 1.72 -30.42 34.82
CA LEU A 18 1.57 -30.03 33.41
C LEU A 18 0.11 -29.95 32.91
N HIS A 19 -0.86 -30.40 33.71
CA HIS A 19 -2.29 -30.36 33.38
C HIS A 19 -2.93 -28.98 33.53
N TRP A 20 -2.39 -28.06 34.35
CA TRP A 20 -3.03 -26.76 34.60
C TRP A 20 -2.75 -25.73 33.49
N GLU A 21 -1.60 -25.83 32.80
CA GLU A 21 -1.21 -24.93 31.70
C GLU A 21 -1.93 -25.25 30.38
N ARG A 22 -2.27 -26.53 30.14
CA ARG A 22 -2.95 -26.97 28.90
C ARG A 22 -4.38 -26.44 28.76
N ALA A 23 -5.06 -26.12 29.86
CA ALA A 23 -6.44 -25.61 29.83
C ALA A 23 -6.53 -24.12 29.40
N ARG A 24 -5.47 -23.32 29.61
CA ARG A 24 -5.45 -21.89 29.22
C ARG A 24 -5.31 -21.65 27.71
N ALA A 25 -4.78 -22.61 26.95
CA ALA A 25 -4.62 -22.47 25.51
C ALA A 25 -5.96 -22.35 24.75
N ALA A 26 -7.03 -22.97 25.26
CA ALA A 26 -8.37 -22.86 24.68
C ALA A 26 -9.09 -21.53 25.05
N ASP A 27 -8.89 -21.05 26.28
CA ASP A 27 -9.55 -19.83 26.82
C ASP A 27 -8.87 -18.52 26.40
N ALA A 28 -7.58 -18.56 26.03
CA ALA A 28 -6.86 -17.41 25.45
C ALA A 28 -7.45 -16.92 24.11
N SER A 29 -8.45 -17.63 23.56
CA SER A 29 -9.12 -17.30 22.28
C SER A 29 -10.06 -16.09 22.35
N THR A 30 -10.40 -15.57 23.53
CA THR A 30 -11.40 -14.50 23.69
C THR A 30 -10.85 -13.15 24.17
N SER A 31 -9.61 -13.11 24.65
CA SER A 31 -8.98 -11.85 25.09
C SER A 31 -8.18 -11.23 23.95
N PRO A 32 -8.32 -9.92 23.67
CA PRO A 32 -7.47 -9.21 22.72
C PRO A 32 -6.07 -9.06 23.34
N ALA A 33 -5.27 -10.12 23.24
CA ALA A 33 -3.90 -10.17 23.73
C ALA A 33 -3.04 -10.92 22.71
N VAL A 34 -1.75 -10.63 22.73
CA VAL A 34 -0.75 -11.43 22.03
C VAL A 34 -0.37 -12.61 22.90
N ALA A 35 -0.31 -13.79 22.30
CA ALA A 35 0.10 -15.02 22.94
C ALA A 35 1.10 -15.79 22.07
N MET A 36 2.04 -16.46 22.71
CA MET A 36 3.08 -17.26 22.07
C MET A 36 2.95 -18.71 22.50
N PHE A 37 3.07 -19.63 21.55
CA PHE A 37 2.91 -21.06 21.78
C PHE A 37 4.08 -21.83 21.17
N ASP A 38 4.41 -22.94 21.82
CA ASP A 38 5.28 -24.00 21.33
C ASP A 38 4.41 -25.21 21.00
N THR A 39 4.46 -25.70 19.76
CA THR A 39 3.65 -26.86 19.35
C THR A 39 4.11 -28.18 19.97
N GLY A 40 5.27 -28.21 20.64
CA GLY A 40 5.87 -29.40 21.26
C GLY A 40 6.50 -30.38 20.25
N GLU A 41 6.00 -30.43 19.02
CA GLU A 41 6.55 -31.22 17.93
C GLU A 41 6.71 -30.40 16.65
N SER A 42 7.82 -30.61 15.92
CA SER A 42 8.09 -29.89 14.68
C SER A 42 7.34 -30.50 13.49
N ALA A 43 6.54 -29.70 12.80
CA ALA A 43 5.79 -30.14 11.64
C ALA A 43 6.59 -30.02 10.32
N GLY A 44 6.63 -31.11 9.55
CA GLY A 44 7.21 -31.12 8.20
C GLY A 44 6.33 -30.43 7.14
N GLN A 45 5.03 -30.33 7.39
CA GLN A 45 4.05 -29.65 6.53
C GLN A 45 3.42 -28.46 7.27
N PRO A 46 2.75 -27.52 6.57
CA PRO A 46 1.99 -26.46 7.22
C PRO A 46 1.02 -27.01 8.26
N LEU A 47 0.90 -26.30 9.39
CA LEU A 47 0.01 -26.72 10.46
C LEU A 47 -1.45 -26.64 9.99
N PRO A 48 -2.31 -27.62 10.32
CA PRO A 48 -3.71 -27.66 9.92
C PRO A 48 -4.55 -26.72 10.80
N LEU A 49 -4.24 -25.43 10.77
CA LEU A 49 -4.82 -24.39 11.64
C LEU A 49 -6.28 -24.06 11.33
N ASP A 50 -6.80 -24.58 10.22
CA ASP A 50 -8.21 -24.49 9.83
C ASP A 50 -9.13 -25.36 10.69
N LYS A 51 -8.58 -26.27 11.51
CA LYS A 51 -9.36 -27.19 12.34
C LYS A 51 -9.55 -26.69 13.79
N PRO A 52 -10.74 -26.89 14.40
CA PRO A 52 -11.04 -26.41 15.76
C PRO A 52 -10.06 -26.90 16.84
N ASP A 53 -9.59 -28.14 16.73
CA ASP A 53 -8.70 -28.76 17.73
C ASP A 53 -7.20 -28.66 17.37
N SER A 54 -6.85 -27.83 16.38
CA SER A 54 -5.48 -27.72 15.84
C SER A 54 -4.45 -27.23 16.88
N THR A 55 -4.91 -26.62 17.96
CA THR A 55 -4.08 -26.11 19.06
C THR A 55 -3.97 -27.08 20.24
N SER A 56 -4.64 -28.23 20.17
CA SER A 56 -4.58 -29.24 21.23
C SER A 56 -3.16 -29.75 21.42
N GLY A 57 -2.66 -29.66 22.66
CA GLY A 57 -1.31 -30.09 23.03
C GLY A 57 -0.23 -29.01 22.90
N TRP A 58 -0.55 -27.82 22.38
CA TRP A 58 0.39 -26.71 22.36
C TRP A 58 0.63 -26.17 23.77
N ILE A 59 1.85 -25.71 24.01
CA ILE A 59 2.30 -25.17 25.29
C ILE A 59 2.31 -23.65 25.16
N LEU A 60 1.52 -22.96 25.99
CA LEU A 60 1.59 -21.50 26.10
C LEU A 60 2.93 -21.12 26.72
N VAL A 61 3.71 -20.30 26.02
CA VAL A 61 4.96 -19.74 26.54
C VAL A 61 4.61 -18.63 27.52
N PRO A 62 5.01 -18.72 28.80
CA PRO A 62 4.73 -17.71 29.80
C PRO A 62 5.20 -16.31 29.37
N GLU A 63 4.40 -15.30 29.70
CA GLU A 63 4.76 -13.90 29.51
C GLU A 63 6.13 -13.58 30.14
N ASP A 64 6.86 -12.67 29.53
CA ASP A 64 8.23 -12.26 29.87
C ASP A 64 9.31 -13.37 29.82
N GLN A 65 8.94 -14.62 29.52
CA GLN A 65 9.90 -15.73 29.39
C GLN A 65 10.59 -15.74 28.03
N THR A 66 11.57 -14.86 27.85
CA THR A 66 12.35 -14.74 26.60
C THR A 66 13.39 -15.85 26.39
N ALA A 67 13.68 -16.63 27.43
CA ALA A 67 14.64 -17.74 27.39
C ALA A 67 14.02 -19.11 27.07
N HIS A 68 12.73 -19.17 26.70
CA HIS A 68 12.03 -20.43 26.41
C HIS A 68 12.67 -21.16 25.20
N PRO A 69 13.18 -22.39 25.38
CA PRO A 69 13.67 -23.19 24.26
C PRO A 69 12.49 -23.84 23.55
N PHE A 70 12.24 -23.47 22.29
CA PHE A 70 11.21 -24.14 21.50
C PHE A 70 11.58 -25.62 21.29
N VAL A 71 10.65 -26.53 21.55
CA VAL A 71 10.76 -27.96 21.22
C VAL A 71 10.18 -28.19 19.83
N GLY A 72 8.96 -27.72 19.59
CA GLY A 72 8.27 -27.75 18.30
C GLY A 72 8.46 -26.47 17.49
N ASP A 73 7.41 -26.11 16.78
CA ASP A 73 7.30 -24.88 16.00
C ASP A 73 6.87 -23.71 16.90
N ALA A 74 7.32 -22.51 16.57
CA ALA A 74 6.91 -21.30 17.29
C ALA A 74 5.67 -20.70 16.64
N VAL A 75 4.63 -20.44 17.43
CA VAL A 75 3.40 -19.79 16.98
C VAL A 75 3.17 -18.53 17.79
N VAL A 76 2.96 -17.40 17.11
CA VAL A 76 2.58 -16.13 17.73
C VAL A 76 1.22 -15.74 17.22
N ARG A 77 0.29 -15.40 18.11
CA ARG A 77 -1.09 -15.10 17.77
C ARG A 77 -1.51 -13.79 18.41
N ASN A 78 -2.23 -12.96 17.68
CA ASN A 78 -3.04 -11.87 18.22
C ASN A 78 -4.52 -12.09 17.81
N ASP A 79 -5.36 -11.07 17.94
CA ASP A 79 -6.80 -11.11 17.60
C ASP A 79 -7.09 -11.10 16.08
N ARG A 80 -6.08 -10.88 15.23
CA ARG A 80 -6.25 -10.74 13.76
C ARG A 80 -5.44 -11.73 12.95
N LEU A 81 -4.25 -12.06 13.42
CA LEU A 81 -3.22 -12.81 12.73
C LEU A 81 -2.64 -13.91 13.62
N THR A 82 -2.14 -14.94 12.96
CA THR A 82 -1.28 -15.97 13.54
C THR A 82 -0.04 -16.11 12.67
N LEU A 83 1.14 -15.95 13.27
CA LEU A 83 2.44 -16.15 12.65
C LEU A 83 3.02 -17.49 13.11
N VAL A 84 3.44 -18.33 12.17
CA VAL A 84 4.04 -19.64 12.46
C VAL A 84 5.46 -19.69 11.91
N LEU A 85 6.42 -20.06 12.75
CA LEU A 85 7.79 -20.39 12.33
C LEU A 85 8.07 -21.86 12.61
N ARG A 86 8.03 -22.66 11.54
CA ARG A 86 8.27 -24.10 11.64
C ARG A 86 9.75 -24.42 11.70
N LYS A 87 10.16 -25.26 12.64
CA LYS A 87 11.56 -25.75 12.75
C LYS A 87 12.01 -26.54 11.55
N ARG A 88 11.12 -27.37 11.00
CA ARG A 88 11.35 -28.13 9.75
C ARG A 88 10.89 -27.37 8.51
N GLY A 89 10.69 -26.05 8.64
CA GLY A 89 10.36 -25.14 7.56
C GLY A 89 11.41 -24.04 7.43
N GLY A 90 11.44 -23.38 6.28
CA GLY A 90 12.33 -22.24 6.03
C GLY A 90 11.71 -20.88 6.21
N LEU A 91 10.40 -20.85 6.44
CA LEU A 91 9.55 -19.73 6.07
C LEU A 91 8.60 -19.41 7.21
N ALA A 92 8.35 -18.12 7.43
CA ALA A 92 7.33 -17.69 8.37
C ALA A 92 5.97 -17.64 7.67
N GLU A 93 5.00 -18.40 8.16
CA GLU A 93 3.66 -18.50 7.59
C GLU A 93 2.73 -17.51 8.31
N VAL A 94 2.02 -16.68 7.56
CA VAL A 94 1.08 -15.68 8.08
C VAL A 94 -0.34 -16.13 7.78
N TYR A 95 -1.11 -16.34 8.84
CA TYR A 95 -2.52 -16.69 8.80
C TYR A 95 -3.36 -15.53 9.28
N SER A 96 -4.49 -15.28 8.65
CA SER A 96 -5.50 -14.36 9.14
C SER A 96 -6.66 -15.10 9.79
N HIS A 97 -7.30 -14.42 10.73
CA HIS A 97 -8.49 -14.91 11.39
C HIS A 97 -9.70 -14.49 10.56
N THR A 98 -10.43 -15.47 10.04
CA THR A 98 -11.66 -15.28 9.26
C THR A 98 -12.83 -15.93 9.97
N ASP A 99 -14.06 -15.63 9.53
CA ASP A 99 -15.27 -16.31 10.03
C ASP A 99 -15.22 -17.84 9.81
N GLY A 100 -14.47 -18.29 8.80
CA GLY A 100 -14.23 -19.70 8.49
C GLY A 100 -13.03 -20.32 9.22
N GLY A 101 -12.44 -19.63 10.20
CA GLY A 101 -11.23 -20.05 10.90
C GLY A 101 -9.95 -19.42 10.36
N LEU A 102 -8.81 -20.00 10.72
CA LEU A 102 -7.50 -19.49 10.29
C LEU A 102 -7.24 -19.82 8.81
N LYS A 103 -6.89 -18.82 8.03
CA LYS A 103 -6.55 -18.97 6.62
C LYS A 103 -5.14 -18.49 6.34
N GLN A 104 -4.33 -19.32 5.68
CA GLN A 104 -2.99 -18.91 5.29
C GLN A 104 -3.06 -17.87 4.16
N ARG A 105 -2.40 -16.73 4.35
CA ARG A 105 -2.44 -15.60 3.41
C ARG A 105 -1.11 -15.25 2.81
N ALA A 106 -0.04 -15.42 3.56
CA ALA A 106 1.28 -15.15 3.08
C ALA A 106 2.31 -16.11 3.66
N VAL A 107 3.44 -16.24 2.97
CA VAL A 107 4.63 -16.89 3.48
C VAL A 107 5.83 -15.97 3.26
N LEU A 108 6.59 -15.71 4.32
CA LEU A 108 7.70 -14.76 4.33
C LEU A 108 9.03 -15.51 4.29
N SER A 109 9.86 -15.22 3.30
CA SER A 109 11.20 -15.79 3.12
C SER A 109 12.25 -14.69 3.06
N PRO A 110 13.36 -14.77 3.82
CA PRO A 110 14.53 -13.98 3.48
C PRO A 110 15.15 -14.47 2.16
N ILE A 111 15.76 -13.55 1.44
CA ILE A 111 16.62 -13.84 0.28
C ILE A 111 17.99 -13.20 0.55
N HIS A 112 19.04 -14.00 0.37
CA HIS A 112 20.43 -13.54 0.31
C HIS A 112 20.93 -13.67 -1.13
N ALA A 113 21.40 -12.57 -1.71
CA ALA A 113 21.91 -12.47 -3.07
C ALA A 113 20.98 -13.17 -4.08
N ALA A 114 21.56 -13.73 -5.15
CA ALA A 114 20.82 -14.53 -6.13
C ALA A 114 20.59 -15.99 -5.67
N ALA A 115 20.71 -16.31 -4.38
CA ALA A 115 20.51 -17.67 -3.89
C ALA A 115 19.06 -18.11 -4.14
N ARG A 116 18.86 -19.12 -4.98
CA ARG A 116 17.56 -19.71 -5.30
C ARG A 116 17.40 -21.02 -4.53
N GLY A 117 16.28 -21.18 -3.85
CA GLY A 117 15.92 -22.43 -3.19
C GLY A 117 15.19 -22.20 -1.87
N THR A 118 14.89 -23.29 -1.17
CA THR A 118 14.22 -23.26 0.14
C THR A 118 15.22 -22.86 1.21
N ALA A 119 14.82 -21.89 2.03
CA ALA A 119 15.55 -21.58 3.25
C ALA A 119 15.23 -22.64 4.33
N GLU A 120 16.01 -22.68 5.41
CA GLU A 120 15.80 -23.56 6.57
C GLU A 120 16.00 -22.75 7.85
N LEU A 121 15.10 -22.92 8.82
CA LEU A 121 15.23 -22.27 10.11
C LEU A 121 16.40 -22.88 10.91
N ALA A 122 17.42 -22.07 11.16
CA ALA A 122 18.63 -22.47 11.89
C ALA A 122 18.55 -22.12 13.39
N GLY A 123 17.72 -21.17 13.77
CA GLY A 123 17.54 -20.78 15.17
C GLY A 123 16.39 -19.82 15.40
N LEU A 124 15.85 -19.84 16.61
CA LEU A 124 14.79 -18.96 17.09
C LEU A 124 15.16 -18.39 18.45
N GLN A 125 14.85 -17.12 18.65
CA GLN A 125 15.00 -16.42 19.92
C GLN A 125 13.79 -15.52 20.16
N ILE A 126 13.28 -15.51 21.39
CA ILE A 126 12.24 -14.57 21.81
C ILE A 126 12.94 -13.27 22.26
N LEU A 127 12.55 -12.14 21.68
CA LEU A 127 13.03 -10.82 22.09
C LEU A 127 12.02 -10.10 22.99
N GLU A 128 10.73 -10.37 22.81
CA GLU A 128 9.63 -9.80 23.60
C GLU A 128 8.48 -10.83 23.62
N ASN A 129 7.84 -11.02 24.78
CA ASN A 129 6.62 -11.81 24.92
C ASN A 129 5.74 -11.17 25.99
N SER A 130 4.84 -10.28 25.59
CA SER A 130 3.91 -9.59 26.47
C SER A 130 2.48 -9.65 25.90
N PRO A 131 1.44 -9.37 26.70
CA PRO A 131 0.08 -9.27 26.19
C PRO A 131 -0.11 -8.22 25.08
N ALA A 132 0.75 -7.20 25.04
CA ALA A 132 0.68 -6.12 24.06
C ALA A 132 1.36 -6.48 22.74
N ALA A 133 2.46 -7.24 22.79
CA ALA A 133 3.24 -7.62 21.63
C ALA A 133 4.19 -8.77 21.90
N ALA A 134 4.55 -9.47 20.83
CA ALA A 134 5.58 -10.49 20.83
C ALA A 134 6.53 -10.29 19.66
N VAL A 135 7.82 -10.49 19.93
CA VAL A 135 8.90 -10.35 18.95
C VAL A 135 9.73 -11.62 18.92
N LEU A 136 9.86 -12.22 17.73
CA LEU A 136 10.70 -13.38 17.46
C LEU A 136 11.84 -13.02 16.53
N SER A 137 13.06 -13.42 16.89
CA SER A 137 14.23 -13.37 16.02
C SER A 137 14.47 -14.75 15.41
N ALA A 138 14.43 -14.84 14.09
CA ALA A 138 14.72 -16.04 13.33
C ALA A 138 16.07 -15.92 12.64
N SER A 139 16.92 -16.93 12.83
CA SER A 139 18.11 -17.15 12.02
C SER A 139 17.78 -18.20 10.97
N VAL A 140 17.92 -17.85 9.70
CA VAL A 140 17.50 -18.69 8.57
C VAL A 140 18.70 -18.94 7.67
N ARG A 141 18.99 -20.20 7.40
CA ARG A 141 20.00 -20.61 6.43
C ARG A 141 19.35 -20.65 5.05
N THR A 142 19.83 -19.83 4.13
CA THR A 142 19.38 -19.85 2.73
C THR A 142 19.89 -21.10 2.01
N ALA A 143 19.29 -21.43 0.86
CA ALA A 143 19.75 -22.54 0.02
C ALA A 143 21.23 -22.41 -0.41
N GLY A 144 21.77 -21.18 -0.46
CA GLY A 144 23.18 -20.92 -0.73
C GLY A 144 24.11 -21.08 0.50
N GLY A 145 23.59 -21.54 1.64
CA GLY A 145 24.34 -21.71 2.88
C GLY A 145 24.52 -20.44 3.72
N ASN A 146 24.14 -19.26 3.19
CA ASN A 146 24.26 -17.99 3.90
C ASN A 146 23.24 -17.87 5.02
N MET A 147 23.65 -17.27 6.13
CA MET A 147 22.78 -17.00 7.27
C MET A 147 22.12 -15.63 7.12
N CYS A 148 20.79 -15.61 7.15
CA CYS A 148 19.96 -14.42 7.23
C CYS A 148 19.39 -14.31 8.64
N ARG A 149 19.14 -13.07 9.08
CA ARG A 149 18.37 -12.79 10.31
C ARG A 149 17.15 -11.96 9.99
N LEU A 150 16.01 -12.32 10.59
CA LEU A 150 14.76 -11.56 10.53
C LEU A 150 14.19 -11.45 11.94
N ASN A 151 13.73 -10.26 12.34
CA ASN A 151 12.87 -10.13 13.51
C ASN A 151 11.43 -9.92 13.06
N TYR A 152 10.50 -10.65 13.65
CA TYR A 152 9.06 -10.53 13.41
C TYR A 152 8.38 -10.01 14.65
N ARG A 153 7.52 -9.00 14.51
CA ARG A 153 6.70 -8.47 15.60
C ARG A 153 5.22 -8.57 15.23
N LEU A 154 4.44 -9.10 16.18
CA LEU A 154 2.99 -8.98 16.21
C LEU A 154 2.57 -8.12 17.40
N THR A 155 1.60 -7.24 17.18
CA THR A 155 1.05 -6.33 18.19
C THR A 155 -0.45 -6.56 18.30
N VAL A 156 -1.01 -6.45 19.51
CA VAL A 156 -2.45 -6.56 19.75
C VAL A 156 -3.26 -5.58 18.89
N GLY A 157 -4.40 -6.01 18.38
CA GLY A 157 -5.34 -5.21 17.59
C GLY A 157 -4.91 -4.93 16.15
N GLN A 158 -3.70 -5.34 15.75
CA GLN A 158 -3.13 -5.03 14.44
C GLN A 158 -3.23 -6.22 13.50
N ALA A 159 -3.65 -5.93 12.26
CA ALA A 159 -3.59 -6.87 11.16
C ALA A 159 -2.25 -6.80 10.41
N ILE A 160 -1.15 -6.53 11.13
CA ILE A 160 0.17 -6.21 10.60
C ILE A 160 1.22 -7.13 11.24
N VAL A 161 2.08 -7.73 10.42
CA VAL A 161 3.37 -8.27 10.83
C VAL A 161 4.43 -7.23 10.51
N GLU A 162 5.15 -6.73 11.52
CA GLU A 162 6.38 -5.97 11.29
C GLU A 162 7.55 -6.93 11.14
N ILE A 163 8.39 -6.68 10.14
CA ILE A 163 9.61 -7.43 9.86
C ILE A 163 10.79 -6.47 9.85
N GLN A 164 11.82 -6.77 10.64
CA GLN A 164 13.09 -6.07 10.61
C GLN A 164 14.17 -6.99 10.02
N PRO A 165 14.60 -6.75 8.78
CA PRO A 165 15.74 -7.45 8.20
C PRO A 165 17.02 -7.17 9.00
N GLY A 166 17.67 -8.24 9.44
CA GLY A 166 19.00 -8.22 10.03
C GLY A 166 20.09 -8.56 9.02
N ALA A 167 21.27 -8.90 9.54
CA ALA A 167 22.43 -9.27 8.73
C ALA A 167 22.12 -10.41 7.75
N GLY A 168 22.69 -10.31 6.54
CA GLY A 168 22.56 -11.31 5.48
C GLY A 168 21.25 -11.27 4.70
N THR A 169 20.28 -10.43 5.06
CA THR A 169 19.01 -10.32 4.34
C THR A 169 19.06 -9.17 3.34
N ASP A 170 19.08 -9.48 2.03
CA ASP A 170 19.07 -8.46 0.96
C ASP A 170 17.66 -8.14 0.49
N ARG A 171 16.76 -9.12 0.51
CA ARG A 171 15.34 -8.97 0.14
C ARG A 171 14.46 -9.84 1.02
N LEU A 172 13.20 -9.45 1.13
CA LEU A 172 12.11 -10.25 1.67
C LEU A 172 11.21 -10.70 0.51
N LEU A 173 10.99 -12.00 0.38
CA LEU A 173 9.97 -12.56 -0.50
C LEU A 173 8.68 -12.80 0.28
N VAL A 174 7.62 -12.15 -0.16
CA VAL A 174 6.26 -12.30 0.34
C VAL A 174 5.50 -13.17 -0.65
N LEU A 175 5.40 -14.45 -0.37
CA LEU A 175 4.64 -15.40 -1.19
C LEU A 175 3.15 -15.26 -0.87
N ALA A 176 2.39 -14.76 -1.83
CA ALA A 176 0.95 -14.67 -1.79
C ALA A 176 0.45 -14.63 -3.23
N GLU A 177 -0.38 -15.60 -3.61
CA GLU A 177 -0.84 -15.70 -4.99
C GLU A 177 -1.86 -14.58 -5.27
N SER A 178 -1.56 -13.73 -6.24
CA SER A 178 -2.43 -12.63 -6.64
C SER A 178 -2.43 -12.44 -8.15
N ARG A 179 -3.59 -12.16 -8.75
CA ARG A 179 -3.69 -11.86 -10.18
C ARG A 179 -3.15 -10.47 -10.53
N TYR A 180 -3.15 -9.56 -9.56
CA TYR A 180 -2.87 -8.15 -9.76
C TYR A 180 -1.85 -7.64 -8.75
N ALA A 181 -0.93 -6.80 -9.21
CA ALA A 181 -0.06 -5.99 -8.37
C ALA A 181 -0.47 -4.54 -8.55
N LEU A 182 -0.90 -3.88 -7.48
CA LEU A 182 -1.33 -2.49 -7.53
C LEU A 182 -0.35 -1.60 -6.75
N VAL A 183 0.10 -0.53 -7.41
CA VAL A 183 0.91 0.53 -6.79
C VAL A 183 0.02 1.76 -6.70
N PRO A 184 -0.57 2.02 -5.53
CA PRO A 184 -1.51 3.11 -5.40
C PRO A 184 -0.80 4.46 -5.32
N ASP A 185 -1.47 5.48 -5.83
CA ASP A 185 -1.10 6.87 -5.63
C ASP A 185 -2.30 7.67 -5.13
N PHE A 186 -2.12 8.35 -4.00
CA PHE A 186 -3.20 9.00 -3.25
C PHE A 186 -3.67 10.33 -3.83
N LEU A 187 -2.93 10.89 -4.78
CA LEU A 187 -3.28 12.15 -5.45
C LEU A 187 -3.59 11.95 -6.94
N GLY A 188 -3.07 10.87 -7.54
CA GLY A 188 -3.16 10.60 -8.97
C GLY A 188 -3.87 9.30 -9.31
N ASP A 189 -3.49 8.73 -10.45
CA ASP A 189 -3.89 7.42 -10.95
C ASP A 189 -2.97 6.33 -10.39
N ASP A 190 -3.52 5.16 -10.08
CA ASP A 190 -2.76 4.00 -9.65
C ASP A 190 -2.11 3.30 -10.85
N MET A 191 -1.09 2.50 -10.57
CA MET A 191 -0.53 1.58 -11.56
C MET A 191 -0.94 0.15 -11.20
N VAL A 192 -1.68 -0.49 -12.10
CA VAL A 192 -2.20 -1.84 -11.90
C VAL A 192 -1.60 -2.77 -12.94
N PHE A 193 -0.84 -3.75 -12.46
CA PHE A 193 -0.22 -4.74 -13.31
C PHE A 193 -0.99 -6.05 -13.20
N SER A 194 -1.38 -6.61 -14.35
CA SER A 194 -1.97 -7.95 -14.42
C SER A 194 -0.88 -8.98 -14.72
N ALA A 195 -0.91 -10.11 -14.02
CA ALA A 195 -0.04 -11.24 -14.31
C ALA A 195 -0.30 -11.85 -15.71
N GLU A 196 -1.48 -11.62 -16.28
CA GLU A 196 -1.87 -12.07 -17.62
C GLU A 196 -1.21 -11.23 -18.72
N ALA A 197 -1.17 -9.90 -18.54
CA ALA A 197 -0.50 -8.99 -19.47
C ALA A 197 1.04 -9.00 -19.30
N THR A 198 1.54 -9.54 -18.19
CA THR A 198 2.97 -9.56 -17.87
C THR A 198 3.65 -10.79 -18.47
N ALA A 199 4.47 -10.58 -19.51
CA ALA A 199 5.29 -11.65 -20.09
C ALA A 199 6.48 -12.04 -19.19
N ARG A 200 7.07 -11.07 -18.48
CA ARG A 200 8.30 -11.28 -17.70
C ARG A 200 8.06 -12.18 -16.48
N PRO A 201 8.99 -13.08 -16.14
CA PRO A 201 8.93 -13.82 -14.87
C PRO A 201 9.04 -12.91 -13.64
N ARG A 202 9.68 -11.75 -13.82
CA ARG A 202 9.94 -10.76 -12.76
C ARG A 202 9.66 -9.38 -13.32
N LEU A 203 8.76 -8.66 -12.68
CA LEU A 203 8.34 -7.32 -13.08
C LEU A 203 8.75 -6.33 -12.00
N ARG A 204 9.68 -5.42 -12.31
CA ARG A 204 10.03 -4.31 -11.41
C ARG A 204 8.85 -3.35 -11.31
N LEU A 205 8.42 -3.03 -10.10
CA LEU A 205 7.28 -2.16 -9.85
C LEU A 205 7.74 -0.71 -9.56
N PRO A 206 6.99 0.31 -9.99
CA PRO A 206 7.29 1.73 -9.73
C PRO A 206 6.92 2.18 -8.31
N THR A 207 7.12 1.29 -7.33
CA THR A 207 6.74 1.52 -5.93
C THR A 207 7.63 2.54 -5.24
N GLU A 208 7.08 3.19 -4.22
CA GLU A 208 7.84 4.02 -3.29
C GLU A 208 8.11 3.28 -2.00
N ASN A 209 7.04 3.03 -1.27
CA ASN A 209 7.05 2.53 0.09
C ASN A 209 5.91 1.54 0.33
N LEU A 210 5.13 1.21 -0.70
CA LEU A 210 3.98 0.33 -0.57
C LEU A 210 3.55 -0.31 -1.89
N LEU A 211 2.85 -1.43 -1.80
CA LEU A 211 2.08 -2.08 -2.87
C LEU A 211 0.91 -2.88 -2.28
N LEU A 212 -0.10 -3.14 -3.11
CA LEU A 212 -1.25 -3.98 -2.80
C LEU A 212 -1.28 -5.24 -3.69
N GLY A 213 -1.69 -6.35 -3.09
CA GLY A 213 -2.03 -7.60 -3.76
C GLY A 213 -3.46 -8.00 -3.39
N PHE A 214 -4.22 -8.43 -4.40
CA PHE A 214 -5.63 -8.79 -4.23
C PHE A 214 -5.76 -10.31 -4.13
N LEU A 215 -6.31 -10.80 -3.01
CA LEU A 215 -6.36 -12.22 -2.66
C LEU A 215 -7.80 -12.75 -2.68
N ASP A 216 -7.94 -14.06 -2.92
CA ASP A 216 -9.18 -14.82 -2.72
C ASP A 216 -10.45 -14.20 -3.31
N ARG A 217 -10.36 -13.70 -4.54
CA ARG A 217 -11.53 -13.26 -5.33
C ARG A 217 -12.44 -12.26 -4.60
N GLY A 218 -11.87 -11.42 -3.74
CA GLY A 218 -12.59 -10.33 -3.09
C GLY A 218 -12.50 -10.33 -1.57
N SER A 219 -12.09 -11.42 -0.93
CA SER A 219 -12.19 -11.54 0.53
C SER A 219 -10.98 -11.02 1.33
N ALA A 220 -9.85 -10.77 0.67
CA ALA A 220 -8.68 -10.23 1.35
C ALA A 220 -7.81 -9.35 0.46
N GLN A 221 -7.13 -8.40 1.09
CA GLN A 221 -6.10 -7.57 0.48
C GLN A 221 -4.79 -7.74 1.27
N LEU A 222 -3.73 -8.07 0.55
CA LEU A 222 -2.36 -7.99 1.04
C LEU A 222 -1.84 -6.57 0.81
N MET A 223 -1.24 -5.97 1.83
CA MET A 223 -0.52 -4.72 1.70
C MET A 223 0.90 -4.91 2.22
N CYS A 224 1.88 -4.54 1.40
CA CYS A 224 3.27 -4.48 1.83
C CYS A 224 3.66 -3.01 1.97
N VAL A 225 4.32 -2.65 3.06
CA VAL A 225 4.80 -1.29 3.35
C VAL A 225 6.25 -1.35 3.79
N TRP A 226 7.07 -0.34 3.50
CA TRP A 226 8.45 -0.24 3.95
C TRP A 226 8.89 1.21 4.14
N GLN A 227 9.93 1.45 4.95
CA GLN A 227 10.28 2.81 5.37
C GLN A 227 11.02 3.65 4.33
N SER A 228 11.85 3.03 3.47
CA SER A 228 12.74 3.77 2.58
C SER A 228 12.22 3.80 1.15
N GLY A 229 12.05 4.99 0.59
CA GLY A 229 11.75 5.19 -0.84
C GLY A 229 12.83 4.68 -1.81
N ARG A 230 14.00 4.25 -1.28
CA ARG A 230 15.07 3.62 -2.06
C ARG A 230 14.90 2.10 -2.21
N GLN A 231 14.09 1.46 -1.38
CA GLN A 231 13.82 0.02 -1.51
C GLN A 231 12.89 -0.20 -2.71
N GLY A 232 13.32 -1.06 -3.64
CA GLY A 232 12.51 -1.49 -4.78
C GLY A 232 11.61 -2.68 -4.44
N ALA A 233 10.57 -2.87 -5.26
CA ALA A 233 9.75 -4.08 -5.24
C ALA A 233 9.65 -4.73 -6.63
N VAL A 234 9.53 -6.06 -6.64
CA VAL A 234 9.40 -6.88 -7.84
C VAL A 234 8.22 -7.82 -7.66
N ALA A 235 7.26 -7.80 -8.59
CA ALA A 235 6.26 -8.85 -8.69
C ALA A 235 6.87 -10.08 -9.38
N VAL A 236 6.72 -11.25 -8.75
CA VAL A 236 7.25 -12.52 -9.25
C VAL A 236 6.12 -13.33 -9.84
N ARG A 237 6.18 -13.64 -11.13
CA ARG A 237 5.15 -14.43 -11.83
C ARG A 237 5.20 -15.90 -11.42
N SER A 238 4.04 -16.53 -11.35
CA SER A 238 3.92 -17.99 -11.25
C SER A 238 4.51 -18.66 -12.48
N ALA A 239 4.84 -19.95 -12.35
CA ALA A 239 5.37 -20.73 -13.45
C ALA A 239 4.35 -20.83 -14.62
N PRO A 240 4.81 -20.93 -15.88
CA PRO A 240 3.94 -20.87 -17.06
C PRO A 240 2.88 -21.97 -17.17
N ASP A 241 3.03 -23.06 -16.43
CA ASP A 241 2.11 -24.21 -16.36
C ASP A 241 0.90 -23.95 -15.44
N ARG A 242 0.87 -22.81 -14.74
CA ARG A 242 -0.22 -22.40 -13.86
C ARG A 242 -1.02 -21.25 -14.46
N PRO A 243 -2.27 -21.03 -14.00
CA PRO A 243 -3.02 -19.82 -14.32
C PRO A 243 -2.18 -18.56 -14.10
N ALA A 244 -2.35 -17.56 -14.96
CA ALA A 244 -1.59 -16.33 -14.88
C ALA A 244 -1.83 -15.61 -13.54
N ALA A 245 -0.83 -15.65 -12.67
CA ALA A 245 -0.82 -15.02 -11.37
C ALA A 245 0.61 -14.59 -11.02
N PHE A 246 0.74 -13.62 -10.13
CA PHE A 246 1.95 -13.40 -9.36
C PHE A 246 1.95 -14.39 -8.20
N ARG A 247 3.07 -15.10 -8.03
CA ARG A 247 3.33 -15.97 -6.89
C ARG A 247 3.59 -15.16 -5.61
N GLY A 248 4.06 -13.93 -5.76
CA GLY A 248 4.39 -13.07 -4.64
C GLY A 248 5.21 -11.85 -5.04
N PHE A 249 5.75 -11.17 -4.03
CA PHE A 249 6.47 -9.91 -4.17
C PHE A 249 7.82 -10.01 -3.47
N GLU A 250 8.89 -9.58 -4.16
CA GLU A 250 10.19 -9.37 -3.52
C GLU A 250 10.36 -7.90 -3.20
N ILE A 251 10.75 -7.60 -1.97
CA ILE A 251 10.97 -6.24 -1.49
C ILE A 251 12.41 -6.16 -1.01
N GLU A 252 13.14 -5.16 -1.50
CA GLU A 252 14.51 -4.90 -1.06
C GLU A 252 14.55 -4.57 0.43
N ALA A 253 15.50 -5.16 1.14
CA ALA A 253 15.76 -4.84 2.53
C ALA A 253 16.69 -3.62 2.60
N ALA A 254 16.44 -2.76 3.57
CA ALA A 254 17.38 -1.71 3.96
C ALA A 254 17.79 -1.93 5.41
N GLN A 255 19.08 -1.83 5.69
CA GLN A 255 19.62 -2.10 7.02
C GLN A 255 18.97 -1.18 8.07
N GLY A 256 18.45 -1.78 9.14
CA GLY A 256 17.81 -1.05 10.23
C GLY A 256 16.47 -0.41 9.86
N LYS A 257 15.87 -0.80 8.73
CA LYS A 257 14.55 -0.33 8.28
C LYS A 257 13.54 -1.45 8.33
N SER A 258 12.35 -1.14 8.85
CA SER A 258 11.26 -2.10 8.93
C SER A 258 10.54 -2.24 7.58
N LEU A 259 10.01 -3.44 7.36
CA LEU A 259 8.94 -3.74 6.41
C LEU A 259 7.71 -4.17 7.20
N TRP A 260 6.53 -3.95 6.65
CA TRP A 260 5.28 -4.36 7.25
C TRP A 260 4.43 -5.08 6.22
N ILE A 261 3.85 -6.20 6.64
CA ILE A 261 2.93 -6.99 5.84
C ILE A 261 1.59 -6.97 6.55
N ALA A 262 0.62 -6.29 5.95
CA ALA A 262 -0.74 -6.22 6.44
C ALA A 262 -1.65 -7.14 5.63
N ILE A 263 -2.52 -7.87 6.32
CA ILE A 263 -3.60 -8.64 5.70
C ILE A 263 -4.91 -8.03 6.14
N LEU A 264 -5.62 -7.40 5.21
CA LEU A 264 -6.96 -6.88 5.45
C LEU A 264 -7.98 -7.94 5.04
N GLU A 265 -8.90 -8.26 5.93
CA GLU A 265 -9.93 -9.30 5.76
C GLU A 265 -11.32 -8.70 5.88
N ASP A 266 -12.16 -8.95 4.88
CA ASP A 266 -13.60 -8.74 4.93
C ASP A 266 -14.23 -9.44 3.70
N PRO A 267 -15.40 -10.09 3.80
CA PRO A 267 -16.12 -10.52 2.61
C PRO A 267 -16.36 -9.35 1.63
N HIS A 268 -16.00 -9.53 0.36
CA HIS A 268 -16.18 -8.50 -0.67
C HIS A 268 -15.38 -7.21 -0.47
N LEU A 269 -14.27 -7.27 0.28
CA LEU A 269 -13.29 -6.19 0.49
C LEU A 269 -12.71 -5.60 -0.80
N TRP A 270 -12.72 -6.35 -1.90
CA TRP A 270 -12.44 -5.84 -3.24
C TRP A 270 -13.28 -6.58 -4.30
N HIS A 271 -13.35 -6.02 -5.50
CA HIS A 271 -14.13 -6.57 -6.61
C HIS A 271 -13.42 -6.38 -7.95
N GLU A 272 -13.61 -7.32 -8.87
CA GLU A 272 -13.16 -7.26 -10.25
C GLU A 272 -14.37 -7.31 -11.17
N GLN A 273 -14.46 -6.35 -12.08
CA GLN A 273 -15.47 -6.29 -13.13
C GLN A 273 -14.78 -6.23 -14.50
N THR A 274 -15.11 -7.14 -15.40
CA THR A 274 -14.71 -7.01 -16.80
C THR A 274 -15.57 -5.95 -17.48
N VAL A 275 -14.95 -4.91 -18.02
CA VAL A 275 -15.60 -3.84 -18.76
C VAL A 275 -15.48 -4.14 -20.26
N SER A 276 -16.62 -4.34 -20.93
CA SER A 276 -16.70 -4.47 -22.39
C SER A 276 -16.69 -3.10 -23.07
N ALA A 277 -16.46 -3.06 -24.39
CA ALA A 277 -16.56 -1.82 -25.16
C ALA A 277 -17.95 -1.18 -25.06
N GLU A 278 -19.01 -2.01 -25.03
CA GLU A 278 -20.41 -1.58 -24.85
C GLU A 278 -20.65 -1.02 -23.44
N ASN A 279 -20.22 -1.73 -22.40
CA ASN A 279 -20.36 -1.26 -21.01
C ASN A 279 -19.57 0.02 -20.75
N ALA A 280 -18.47 0.25 -21.48
CA ALA A 280 -17.75 1.52 -21.41
C ALA A 280 -18.52 2.69 -22.03
N GLN A 281 -19.51 2.43 -22.90
CA GLN A 281 -20.42 3.45 -23.47
C GLN A 281 -21.64 3.74 -22.59
N ALA A 282 -22.05 2.75 -21.79
CA ALA A 282 -23.27 2.82 -21.01
C ALA A 282 -22.99 3.09 -19.53
N GLU A 283 -24.06 3.40 -18.79
CA GLU A 283 -24.03 3.28 -17.34
C GLU A 283 -24.05 1.79 -16.97
N MET A 284 -23.16 1.40 -16.06
CA MET A 284 -23.07 0.03 -15.55
C MET A 284 -23.29 0.03 -14.04
N THR A 285 -24.24 -0.77 -13.57
CA THR A 285 -24.37 -1.08 -12.14
C THR A 285 -23.58 -2.35 -11.85
N LEU A 286 -22.67 -2.28 -10.89
CA LEU A 286 -21.86 -3.42 -10.47
C LEU A 286 -22.73 -4.39 -9.66
N ALA A 287 -22.54 -5.69 -9.87
CA ALA A 287 -23.09 -6.74 -9.03
C ALA A 287 -22.28 -6.89 -7.72
N TRP A 288 -21.96 -5.76 -7.10
CA TRP A 288 -21.15 -5.64 -5.90
C TRP A 288 -21.62 -4.44 -5.08
N LYS A 289 -21.58 -4.59 -3.76
CA LYS A 289 -21.83 -3.52 -2.81
C LYS A 289 -20.67 -3.41 -1.83
N PRO A 290 -20.32 -2.20 -1.38
CA PRO A 290 -19.36 -2.01 -0.29
C PRO A 290 -19.76 -2.83 0.95
N PRO A 291 -18.85 -3.64 1.54
CA PRO A 291 -19.11 -4.31 2.82
C PRO A 291 -19.22 -3.33 4.00
N PHE A 292 -18.57 -2.17 3.92
CA PHE A 292 -18.62 -1.13 4.92
C PHE A 292 -18.46 0.27 4.29
N PRO A 293 -18.91 1.34 4.99
CA PRO A 293 -18.65 2.70 4.58
C PRO A 293 -17.14 2.98 4.57
N ALA A 294 -16.60 3.43 3.45
CA ALA A 294 -15.19 3.81 3.27
C ALA A 294 -15.06 4.67 2.01
N LYS A 295 -13.86 5.20 1.76
CA LYS A 295 -13.51 5.76 0.46
C LYS A 295 -13.09 4.61 -0.46
N TRP A 296 -13.95 4.32 -1.42
CA TRP A 296 -13.74 3.27 -2.41
C TRP A 296 -13.18 3.86 -3.69
N ARG A 297 -12.31 3.10 -4.35
CA ARG A 297 -11.64 3.49 -5.59
C ARG A 297 -11.92 2.46 -6.67
N ALA A 298 -12.05 2.92 -7.91
CA ALA A 298 -12.16 2.09 -9.11
C ALA A 298 -10.96 2.35 -10.02
N ASP A 299 -10.35 1.28 -10.51
CA ASP A 299 -9.16 1.31 -11.34
C ASP A 299 -9.34 0.49 -12.60
N LEU A 300 -9.39 1.17 -13.74
CA LEU A 300 -9.41 0.53 -15.05
C LEU A 300 -7.99 0.05 -15.38
N VAL A 301 -7.83 -1.26 -15.55
CA VAL A 301 -6.54 -1.90 -15.79
C VAL A 301 -6.18 -1.79 -17.27
N ASN A 302 -4.94 -1.37 -17.53
CA ASN A 302 -4.38 -1.31 -18.88
C ASN A 302 -3.27 -2.37 -19.03
N ALA A 303 -3.06 -2.89 -20.24
CA ALA A 303 -2.05 -3.90 -20.53
C ALA A 303 -0.63 -3.42 -20.20
N ASP A 304 -0.35 -2.12 -20.37
CA ASP A 304 0.98 -1.54 -20.18
C ASP A 304 1.27 -1.07 -18.74
N GLY A 305 0.34 -1.27 -17.80
CA GLY A 305 0.52 -0.97 -16.36
C GLY A 305 -0.24 0.25 -15.83
N PRO A 306 -0.07 1.47 -16.37
CA PRO A 306 -0.76 2.64 -15.86
C PRO A 306 -2.29 2.53 -16.02
N GLY A 307 -3.01 2.58 -14.91
CA GLY A 307 -4.46 2.55 -14.89
C GLY A 307 -5.09 3.92 -15.11
N ARG A 308 -6.42 3.95 -14.98
CA ARG A 308 -7.19 5.17 -14.75
C ARG A 308 -8.04 4.98 -13.51
N SER A 309 -7.96 5.93 -12.60
CA SER A 309 -8.54 5.79 -11.29
C SER A 309 -9.57 6.85 -10.97
N TRP A 310 -10.57 6.43 -10.20
CA TRP A 310 -11.62 7.31 -9.70
C TRP A 310 -12.08 6.88 -8.32
N TYR A 311 -12.39 7.87 -7.47
CA TYR A 311 -13.11 7.61 -6.23
C TYR A 311 -14.60 7.41 -6.51
N PHE A 312 -15.21 6.46 -5.82
CA PHE A 312 -16.65 6.38 -5.69
C PHE A 312 -17.14 7.53 -4.82
N ARG A 313 -18.01 8.37 -5.38
CA ARG A 313 -18.67 9.44 -4.63
C ARG A 313 -19.99 8.97 -4.04
N SER A 314 -20.32 9.40 -2.82
CA SER A 314 -21.63 9.19 -2.22
C SER A 314 -22.28 10.53 -1.90
N ALA A 315 -23.58 10.66 -2.14
CA ALA A 315 -24.36 11.85 -1.76
C ALA A 315 -24.36 12.10 -0.24
N ASN A 316 -24.05 11.07 0.56
CA ASN A 316 -24.10 11.08 2.01
C ASN A 316 -22.73 11.28 2.68
N ASP A 317 -21.68 11.69 1.97
CA ASP A 317 -20.38 11.96 2.60
C ASP A 317 -20.32 13.41 3.14
N PRO A 318 -20.49 13.64 4.46
CA PRO A 318 -20.53 14.99 5.04
C PRO A 318 -19.15 15.68 5.06
N GLY A 319 -18.08 14.95 4.75
CA GLY A 319 -16.69 15.44 4.80
C GLY A 319 -16.18 16.01 3.48
N GLU A 320 -16.80 15.69 2.35
CA GLU A 320 -16.50 16.31 1.06
C GLU A 320 -17.56 17.38 0.81
N THR A 321 -17.18 18.66 0.80
CA THR A 321 -18.08 19.69 0.28
C THR A 321 -18.52 19.26 -1.11
N PRO A 322 -19.83 19.05 -1.36
CA PRO A 322 -20.30 18.64 -2.66
C PRO A 322 -19.87 19.72 -3.64
N SER A 323 -18.96 19.36 -4.54
CA SER A 323 -18.62 20.23 -5.65
C SER A 323 -19.75 20.04 -6.67
N PRO A 324 -20.66 21.02 -6.86
CA PRO A 324 -21.82 20.89 -7.73
C PRO A 324 -21.45 20.78 -9.22
N ALA A 325 -20.16 20.69 -9.57
CA ALA A 325 -19.72 20.42 -10.93
C ALA A 325 -19.86 18.94 -11.35
N VAL A 326 -20.26 18.01 -10.45
CA VAL A 326 -20.11 16.56 -10.74
C VAL A 326 -21.27 15.66 -10.26
N ASP A 327 -22.38 16.19 -9.74
CA ASP A 327 -23.49 15.32 -9.27
C ASP A 327 -24.21 14.54 -10.39
N ALA A 328 -24.00 14.91 -11.66
CA ALA A 328 -24.51 14.17 -12.83
C ALA A 328 -23.40 13.56 -13.71
N GLY A 329 -22.12 13.57 -13.28
CA GLY A 329 -20.99 13.26 -14.16
C GLY A 329 -19.81 12.51 -13.55
N ALA A 330 -19.90 12.09 -12.28
CA ALA A 330 -18.83 11.29 -11.67
C ALA A 330 -18.75 9.92 -12.38
N PRO A 331 -17.55 9.47 -12.77
CA PRO A 331 -17.38 8.18 -13.42
C PRO A 331 -17.69 7.00 -12.47
N CYS A 332 -17.65 7.20 -11.16
CA CYS A 332 -18.02 6.20 -10.16
C CYS A 332 -18.84 6.84 -9.02
N CYS A 333 -19.97 6.25 -8.67
CA CYS A 333 -20.79 6.70 -7.53
C CYS A 333 -21.46 5.55 -6.78
N LEU A 334 -21.76 5.79 -5.50
CA LEU A 334 -22.57 4.96 -4.63
C LEU A 334 -23.95 5.62 -4.49
N ASP A 335 -24.92 5.15 -5.26
CA ASP A 335 -26.30 5.66 -5.29
C ASP A 335 -27.25 4.67 -4.63
N ALA A 336 -27.82 5.03 -3.48
CA ALA A 336 -28.73 4.18 -2.69
C ALA A 336 -28.19 2.74 -2.56
N ASP A 337 -26.94 2.61 -2.10
CA ASP A 337 -26.18 1.36 -1.95
C ASP A 337 -25.80 0.62 -3.24
N ARG A 338 -26.04 1.20 -4.42
CA ARG A 338 -25.61 0.66 -5.71
C ARG A 338 -24.30 1.29 -6.15
N ALA A 339 -23.32 0.46 -6.50
CA ALA A 339 -22.10 0.92 -7.15
C ALA A 339 -22.34 1.09 -8.66
N VAL A 340 -22.30 2.34 -9.12
CA VAL A 340 -22.60 2.71 -10.51
C VAL A 340 -21.37 3.34 -11.17
N VAL A 341 -21.10 2.95 -12.41
CA VAL A 341 -19.95 3.38 -13.21
C VAL A 341 -20.38 3.99 -14.55
N ARG A 342 -19.80 5.14 -14.91
CA ARG A 342 -20.12 5.98 -16.08
C ARG A 342 -18.85 6.47 -16.79
N LEU A 343 -18.19 5.60 -17.55
CA LEU A 343 -16.86 5.90 -18.10
C LEU A 343 -16.83 6.96 -19.21
N ARG A 344 -17.89 7.07 -20.04
CA ARG A 344 -17.89 7.99 -21.20
C ARG A 344 -18.68 9.28 -21.07
N GLN A 345 -19.61 9.40 -20.12
CA GLN A 345 -20.41 10.62 -19.95
C GLN A 345 -19.57 11.87 -19.58
N GLY A 346 -18.26 11.74 -19.35
CA GLY A 346 -17.33 12.88 -19.20
C GLY A 346 -15.98 12.72 -19.91
N GLY A 347 -15.87 11.87 -20.94
CA GLY A 347 -14.62 11.73 -21.72
C GLY A 347 -13.44 11.14 -20.95
N PHE A 348 -13.70 10.37 -19.89
CA PHE A 348 -12.67 9.88 -18.96
C PHE A 348 -11.78 8.76 -19.53
N VAL A 349 -12.22 8.10 -20.61
CA VAL A 349 -11.46 7.07 -21.32
C VAL A 349 -11.22 7.53 -22.76
N SER A 350 -9.95 7.69 -23.13
CA SER A 350 -9.52 8.08 -24.47
C SER A 350 -9.79 6.98 -25.51
N ALA A 351 -9.88 7.35 -26.79
CA ALA A 351 -10.11 6.41 -27.90
C ALA A 351 -9.08 5.27 -28.01
N GLY A 352 -7.89 5.42 -27.41
CA GLY A 352 -6.83 4.41 -27.43
C GLY A 352 -6.95 3.30 -26.38
N TRP A 353 -8.03 3.23 -25.58
CA TRP A 353 -8.19 2.16 -24.59
C TRP A 353 -8.71 0.87 -25.23
N SER A 354 -8.07 -0.26 -24.92
CA SER A 354 -8.50 -1.57 -25.42
C SER A 354 -9.52 -2.22 -24.48
N PHE A 355 -10.58 -2.77 -25.07
CA PHE A 355 -11.62 -3.52 -24.36
C PHE A 355 -11.75 -4.93 -24.98
N PRO A 356 -12.17 -5.95 -24.22
CA PRO A 356 -12.52 -5.89 -22.80
C PRO A 356 -11.30 -5.69 -21.90
N CYS A 357 -11.48 -5.00 -20.77
CA CYS A 357 -10.42 -4.83 -19.76
C CYS A 357 -10.97 -5.00 -18.34
N PRO A 358 -10.15 -5.44 -17.37
CA PRO A 358 -10.55 -5.49 -15.97
C PRO A 358 -10.69 -4.09 -15.36
N MET A 359 -11.63 -3.95 -14.44
CA MET A 359 -11.73 -2.84 -13.51
C MET A 359 -11.70 -3.40 -12.08
N LEU A 360 -10.80 -2.88 -11.25
CA LEU A 360 -10.70 -3.25 -9.85
C LEU A 360 -11.41 -2.21 -8.99
N VAL A 361 -12.16 -2.66 -7.98
CA VAL A 361 -12.79 -1.81 -6.98
C VAL A 361 -12.30 -2.21 -5.60
N TYR A 362 -11.80 -1.26 -4.80
CA TYR A 362 -11.24 -1.56 -3.49
C TYR A 362 -11.27 -0.35 -2.55
N ALA A 363 -11.26 -0.62 -1.23
CA ALA A 363 -11.19 0.43 -0.21
C ALA A 363 -9.76 0.95 -0.07
N ILE A 364 -9.59 2.27 -0.02
CA ILE A 364 -8.28 2.92 0.14
C ILE A 364 -8.17 3.69 1.46
N ASP A 365 -9.23 4.42 1.84
CA ASP A 365 -9.30 5.21 3.07
C ASP A 365 -10.59 4.94 3.83
N ARG A 366 -10.61 5.28 5.11
CA ARG A 366 -11.82 5.32 5.89
C ARG A 366 -12.63 6.59 5.64
N SER A 367 -13.94 6.47 5.81
CA SER A 367 -14.86 7.59 6.02
C SER A 367 -15.14 7.75 7.52
N GLN A 368 -15.89 8.80 7.89
CA GLN A 368 -16.32 8.98 9.28
C GLN A 368 -17.21 7.84 9.79
N ALA A 369 -17.88 7.12 8.89
CA ALA A 369 -18.77 6.01 9.21
C ALA A 369 -18.08 4.63 9.15
N THR A 370 -16.79 4.57 8.81
CA THR A 370 -16.05 3.29 8.82
C THR A 370 -15.94 2.77 10.26
N PRO A 371 -16.31 1.51 10.54
CA PRO A 371 -16.17 0.93 11.87
C PRO A 371 -14.72 1.05 12.39
N LEU A 372 -14.57 1.32 13.69
CA LEU A 372 -13.24 1.45 14.31
C LEU A 372 -12.42 0.16 14.25
N THR A 373 -13.11 -0.98 14.19
CA THR A 373 -12.53 -2.32 14.07
C THR A 373 -12.14 -2.69 12.65
N THR A 374 -12.51 -1.87 11.65
CA THR A 374 -12.18 -2.08 10.24
C THR A 374 -10.94 -1.28 9.87
N TRP A 375 -10.02 -1.93 9.15
CA TRP A 375 -8.76 -1.34 8.71
C TRP A 375 -8.79 -1.06 7.21
N CYS A 376 -8.42 0.15 6.82
CA CYS A 376 -8.16 0.52 5.43
C CYS A 376 -6.64 0.64 5.17
N PRO A 377 -6.18 0.57 3.91
CA PRO A 377 -4.76 0.74 3.58
C PRO A 377 -4.11 2.01 4.16
N ILE A 378 -4.84 3.14 4.23
CA ILE A 378 -4.31 4.36 4.84
C ILE A 378 -4.12 4.25 6.36
N ASP A 379 -4.94 3.47 7.07
CA ASP A 379 -4.73 3.21 8.49
C ASP A 379 -3.41 2.45 8.71
N VAL A 380 -3.09 1.49 7.82
CA VAL A 380 -1.81 0.77 7.84
C VAL A 380 -0.65 1.74 7.63
N LEU A 381 -0.73 2.66 6.66
CA LEU A 381 0.34 3.64 6.42
C LEU A 381 0.57 4.56 7.62
N ARG A 382 -0.51 5.10 8.22
CA ARG A 382 -0.40 5.96 9.40
C ARG A 382 0.24 5.22 10.57
N ASN A 383 -0.16 3.96 10.79
CA ASN A 383 0.34 3.14 11.89
C ASN A 383 1.77 2.64 11.70
N THR A 384 2.32 2.69 10.48
CA THR A 384 3.68 2.19 10.17
C THR A 384 4.68 3.31 9.92
N LEU A 385 4.33 4.28 9.07
CA LEU A 385 5.19 5.39 8.68
C LEU A 385 5.00 6.65 9.53
N GLY A 386 3.96 6.69 10.38
CA GLY A 386 3.68 7.82 11.29
C GLY A 386 3.14 9.08 10.60
N VAL A 387 3.01 9.09 9.28
CA VAL A 387 2.50 10.22 8.49
C VAL A 387 1.39 9.77 7.55
N GLY A 388 0.48 10.70 7.22
CA GLY A 388 -0.53 10.45 6.19
C GLY A 388 0.06 10.43 4.78
N PRO A 389 -0.56 9.73 3.83
CA PRO A 389 -0.01 9.54 2.48
C PRO A 389 0.18 10.86 1.71
N CYS A 390 -0.77 11.79 1.81
CA CYS A 390 -0.67 13.07 1.10
C CYS A 390 0.48 13.93 1.64
N GLN A 391 0.67 13.95 2.97
CA GLN A 391 1.79 14.66 3.58
C GLN A 391 3.12 14.07 3.11
N TYR A 392 3.20 12.73 3.03
CA TYR A 392 4.39 12.04 2.55
C TYR A 392 4.71 12.37 1.07
N ILE A 393 3.72 12.33 0.17
CA ILE A 393 3.94 12.70 -1.25
C ILE A 393 4.39 14.16 -1.36
N LEU A 394 3.74 15.09 -0.66
CA LEU A 394 4.14 16.50 -0.66
C LEU A 394 5.54 16.70 -0.07
N GLN A 395 5.93 15.94 0.95
CA GLN A 395 7.30 15.95 1.48
C GLN A 395 8.31 15.48 0.45
N THR A 396 8.04 14.36 -0.24
CA THR A 396 8.90 13.83 -1.31
C THR A 396 9.07 14.83 -2.46
N GLU A 397 8.04 15.63 -2.75
CA GLU A 397 8.10 16.66 -3.79
C GLU A 397 8.70 18.00 -3.33
N GLY A 398 9.14 18.11 -2.06
CA GLY A 398 9.65 19.36 -1.49
C GLY A 398 8.59 20.45 -1.31
N LEU A 399 7.31 20.07 -1.32
CA LEU A 399 6.14 20.94 -1.21
C LEU A 399 5.58 21.02 0.21
N ALA A 400 6.04 20.16 1.11
CA ALA A 400 5.60 20.18 2.50
C ALA A 400 6.11 21.43 3.22
N SER A 401 5.21 22.05 3.98
CA SER A 401 5.50 23.13 4.91
C SER A 401 4.71 22.90 6.19
N ASP A 402 5.16 23.47 7.30
CA ASP A 402 4.49 23.34 8.60
C ASP A 402 3.05 23.89 8.57
N SER A 403 2.76 24.87 7.69
CA SER A 403 1.42 25.43 7.50
C SER A 403 0.56 24.68 6.47
N ASN A 404 1.15 23.80 5.65
CA ASN A 404 0.52 23.04 4.57
C ASN A 404 -0.61 23.80 3.83
N PRO A 405 -0.31 24.94 3.18
CA PRO A 405 -1.29 25.88 2.64
C PRO A 405 -1.85 25.41 1.28
N THR A 406 -2.34 24.17 1.22
CA THR A 406 -2.98 23.64 0.02
C THR A 406 -4.27 24.41 -0.28
N PRO A 407 -4.67 24.52 -1.56
CA PRO A 407 -5.92 25.17 -1.94
C PRO A 407 -7.15 24.70 -1.15
N ASP A 408 -7.23 23.40 -0.83
CA ASP A 408 -8.34 22.86 -0.04
C ASP A 408 -8.29 23.26 1.44
N ASN A 409 -7.11 23.16 2.09
CA ASN A 409 -6.93 23.54 3.48
C ASN A 409 -7.22 25.03 3.69
N VAL A 410 -6.64 25.88 2.83
CA VAL A 410 -6.80 27.33 2.89
C VAL A 410 -8.25 27.71 2.70
N MET A 411 -8.90 27.21 1.65
CA MET A 411 -10.30 27.57 1.38
C MET A 411 -11.25 27.07 2.46
N THR A 412 -11.02 25.89 3.03
CA THR A 412 -11.80 25.36 4.15
C THR A 412 -11.71 26.27 5.38
N TRP A 413 -10.52 26.80 5.67
CA TRP A 413 -10.34 27.73 6.78
C TRP A 413 -10.95 29.11 6.47
N VAL A 414 -10.72 29.67 5.28
CA VAL A 414 -11.26 30.97 4.86
C VAL A 414 -12.78 30.97 4.89
N GLU A 415 -13.43 29.96 4.29
CA GLU A 415 -14.89 29.84 4.27
C GLU A 415 -15.49 29.77 5.68
N LYS A 416 -14.80 29.11 6.63
CA LYS A 416 -15.21 29.11 8.05
C LYS A 416 -15.17 30.52 8.66
N GLN A 417 -14.23 31.38 8.26
CA GLN A 417 -14.20 32.77 8.75
C GLN A 417 -15.39 33.57 8.21
N PHE A 418 -15.73 33.43 6.93
CA PHE A 418 -16.92 34.05 6.34
C PHE A 418 -18.21 33.52 6.99
N GLN A 419 -18.32 32.21 7.20
CA GLN A 419 -19.47 31.57 7.85
C GLN A 419 -19.69 32.11 9.28
N ARG A 420 -18.60 32.33 10.02
CA ARG A 420 -18.62 32.87 11.38
C ARG A 420 -18.73 34.40 11.44
N LYS A 421 -18.82 35.08 10.29
CA LYS A 421 -18.80 36.55 10.17
C LYS A 421 -17.54 37.18 10.81
N LYS A 422 -16.41 36.47 10.79
CA LYS A 422 -15.12 36.89 11.37
C LYS A 422 -14.11 37.39 10.33
N GLN A 423 -14.46 37.41 9.04
CA GLN A 423 -13.56 37.75 7.95
C GLN A 423 -12.93 39.15 8.09
N LYS A 424 -13.68 40.16 8.58
CA LYS A 424 -13.13 41.52 8.82
C LYS A 424 -12.06 41.53 9.93
N LYS A 425 -12.22 40.70 10.96
CA LYS A 425 -11.27 40.55 12.07
C LYS A 425 -10.03 39.75 11.65
N ALA A 426 -10.21 38.74 10.80
CA ALA A 426 -9.15 37.88 10.29
C ALA A 426 -8.57 38.37 8.95
N ARG A 427 -8.69 39.67 8.62
CA ARG A 427 -8.34 40.21 7.29
C ARG A 427 -6.92 39.85 6.87
N ASP A 428 -5.96 40.16 7.73
CA ASP A 428 -4.54 40.01 7.40
C ASP A 428 -4.17 38.51 7.33
N GLU A 429 -4.68 37.70 8.27
CA GLU A 429 -4.51 36.25 8.25
C GLU A 429 -5.11 35.60 7.00
N ILE A 430 -6.28 36.05 6.52
CA ILE A 430 -6.88 35.59 5.25
C ILE A 430 -5.96 35.92 4.08
N ARG A 431 -5.42 37.13 4.01
CA ARG A 431 -4.51 37.54 2.92
C ARG A 431 -3.23 36.72 2.94
N ASP A 432 -2.61 36.58 4.10
CA ASP A 432 -1.38 35.81 4.27
C ASP A 432 -1.59 34.33 3.86
N MET A 433 -2.71 33.74 4.26
CA MET A 433 -3.07 32.36 3.89
C MET A 433 -3.30 32.19 2.38
N LEU A 434 -3.97 33.15 1.74
CA LEU A 434 -4.19 33.15 0.29
C LEU A 434 -2.87 33.34 -0.48
N ASP A 435 -1.98 34.21 -0.01
CA ASP A 435 -0.67 34.42 -0.63
C ASP A 435 0.22 33.18 -0.50
N GLN A 436 0.25 32.53 0.66
CA GLN A 436 0.93 31.25 0.86
C GLN A 436 0.39 30.17 -0.08
N MET A 437 -0.94 30.09 -0.24
CA MET A 437 -1.59 29.16 -1.16
C MET A 437 -1.20 29.41 -2.62
N VAL A 438 -1.19 30.67 -3.07
CA VAL A 438 -0.72 31.03 -4.43
C VAL A 438 0.75 30.67 -4.62
N GLY A 439 1.58 30.88 -3.58
CA GLY A 439 2.97 30.43 -3.55
C GLY A 439 3.10 28.92 -3.72
N HIS A 440 2.28 28.14 -3.01
CA HIS A 440 2.22 26.67 -3.13
C HIS A 440 1.83 26.22 -4.54
N VAL A 441 0.76 26.79 -5.11
CA VAL A 441 0.33 26.53 -6.50
C VAL A 441 1.44 26.82 -7.51
N ARG A 442 2.23 27.89 -7.31
CA ARG A 442 3.38 28.21 -8.16
C ARG A 442 4.50 27.18 -8.03
N HIS A 443 4.80 26.72 -6.82
CA HIS A 443 5.81 25.69 -6.60
C HIS A 443 5.41 24.36 -7.24
N ALA A 444 4.15 23.93 -7.06
CA ALA A 444 3.63 22.72 -7.69
C ALA A 444 3.73 22.79 -9.21
N GLN A 445 3.36 23.94 -9.82
CA GLN A 445 3.49 24.15 -11.26
C GLN A 445 4.95 24.06 -11.74
N ALA A 446 5.88 24.68 -11.01
CA ALA A 446 7.30 24.63 -11.34
C ALA A 446 7.82 23.18 -11.31
N ARG A 447 7.39 22.40 -10.31
CA ARG A 447 7.74 20.99 -10.19
C ARG A 447 7.19 20.14 -11.34
N ILE A 448 5.94 20.37 -11.77
CA ILE A 448 5.38 19.76 -12.99
C ILE A 448 6.22 20.13 -14.23
N GLY A 449 6.69 21.37 -14.33
CA GLY A 449 7.59 21.82 -15.40
C GLY A 449 8.91 21.05 -15.45
N VAL A 450 9.48 20.69 -14.28
CA VAL A 450 10.68 19.85 -14.20
C VAL A 450 10.43 18.46 -14.80
N TYR A 451 9.26 17.86 -14.55
CA TYR A 451 8.89 16.58 -15.14
C TYR A 451 8.70 16.68 -16.67
N ALA A 452 8.07 17.74 -17.17
CA ALA A 452 7.99 17.99 -18.61
C ALA A 452 9.39 18.14 -19.25
N GLY A 453 10.31 18.83 -18.57
CA GLY A 453 11.70 18.97 -19.02
C GLY A 453 12.44 17.63 -19.12
N LEU A 454 12.14 16.66 -18.24
CA LEU A 454 12.69 15.30 -18.35
C LEU A 454 12.21 14.59 -19.62
N ALA A 455 10.95 14.73 -20.01
CA ALA A 455 10.43 14.12 -21.24
C ALA A 455 11.25 14.54 -22.46
N GLY A 456 11.58 15.83 -22.58
CA GLY A 456 12.45 16.35 -23.63
C GLY A 456 13.87 15.75 -23.60
N GLN A 457 14.46 15.60 -22.41
CA GLN A 457 15.77 14.97 -22.26
C GLN A 457 15.77 13.50 -22.69
N VAL A 458 14.72 12.76 -22.34
CA VAL A 458 14.58 11.34 -22.69
C VAL A 458 14.40 11.19 -24.20
N ARG A 459 13.60 12.05 -24.84
CA ARG A 459 13.47 12.07 -26.30
C ARG A 459 14.80 12.33 -27.00
N ALA A 460 15.59 13.30 -26.52
CA ALA A 460 16.92 13.56 -27.07
C ALA A 460 17.84 12.33 -26.95
N ILE A 461 17.85 11.67 -25.79
CA ILE A 461 18.61 10.42 -25.58
C ILE A 461 18.15 9.33 -26.57
N CYS A 462 16.85 9.16 -26.79
CA CYS A 462 16.31 8.18 -27.73
C CYS A 462 16.60 8.51 -29.21
N GLN A 463 16.77 9.79 -29.58
CA GLN A 463 17.11 10.19 -30.94
C GLN A 463 18.57 9.88 -31.30
N GLU A 464 19.45 9.81 -30.31
CA GLU A 464 20.86 9.42 -30.48
C GLU A 464 21.05 7.90 -30.53
N ALA A 465 19.98 7.11 -30.44
CA ALA A 465 20.05 5.66 -30.42
C ALA A 465 20.54 5.07 -31.76
N GLY A 466 21.31 3.99 -31.67
CA GLY A 466 21.73 3.21 -32.85
C GLY A 466 20.54 2.51 -33.53
N GLN A 467 20.73 2.06 -34.76
CA GLN A 467 19.67 1.34 -35.52
C GLN A 467 19.19 0.07 -34.79
N ASP A 468 20.10 -0.62 -34.12
CA ASP A 468 19.83 -1.81 -33.29
C ASP A 468 19.03 -1.49 -32.01
N GLN A 469 19.07 -0.25 -31.55
CA GLN A 469 18.38 0.21 -30.33
C GLN A 469 17.01 0.86 -30.61
N GLN A 470 16.61 1.03 -31.87
CA GLN A 470 15.47 1.86 -32.26
C GLN A 470 14.13 1.40 -31.65
N ALA A 471 13.91 0.08 -31.55
CA ALA A 471 12.69 -0.46 -30.94
C ALA A 471 12.60 -0.14 -29.44
N VAL A 472 13.73 -0.19 -28.74
CA VAL A 472 13.83 0.16 -27.32
C VAL A 472 13.67 1.67 -27.12
N ALA A 473 14.36 2.46 -27.95
CA ALA A 473 14.26 3.91 -27.96
C ALA A 473 12.80 4.36 -28.16
N GLY A 474 12.06 3.72 -29.07
CA GLY A 474 10.64 3.96 -29.29
C GLY A 474 9.77 3.72 -28.05
N LYS A 475 10.01 2.65 -27.28
CA LYS A 475 9.27 2.36 -26.03
C LYS A 475 9.54 3.42 -24.95
N LEU A 476 10.80 3.80 -24.77
CA LEU A 476 11.21 4.83 -23.80
C LEU A 476 10.65 6.20 -24.21
N ALA A 477 10.70 6.54 -25.51
CA ALA A 477 10.13 7.75 -26.06
C ALA A 477 8.61 7.81 -25.87
N GLY A 478 7.88 6.71 -26.11
CA GLY A 478 6.43 6.66 -25.87
C GLY A 478 6.05 6.90 -24.41
N THR A 479 6.88 6.46 -23.46
CA THR A 479 6.69 6.78 -22.04
C THR A 479 6.98 8.26 -21.74
N ALA A 480 7.98 8.85 -22.40
CA ALA A 480 8.26 10.28 -22.31
C ALA A 480 7.15 11.15 -22.91
N ASP A 481 6.55 10.74 -24.03
CA ASP A 481 5.41 11.42 -24.64
C ASP A 481 4.21 11.43 -23.69
N ARG A 482 3.96 10.31 -23.00
CA ARG A 482 2.94 10.23 -21.96
C ARG A 482 3.24 11.17 -20.80
N LEU A 483 4.50 11.25 -20.35
CA LEU A 483 4.92 12.17 -19.28
C LEU A 483 4.62 13.62 -19.65
N GLU A 484 4.95 14.01 -20.88
CA GLU A 484 4.66 15.35 -21.40
C GLU A 484 3.15 15.61 -21.48
N GLN A 485 2.36 14.65 -21.97
CA GLN A 485 0.89 14.80 -22.01
C GLN A 485 0.28 14.98 -20.62
N VAL A 486 0.75 14.23 -19.63
CA VAL A 486 0.30 14.37 -18.24
C VAL A 486 0.68 15.73 -17.68
N ALA A 487 1.93 16.17 -17.90
CA ALA A 487 2.39 17.47 -17.44
C ALA A 487 1.64 18.63 -18.13
N ALA A 488 1.38 18.51 -19.43
CA ALA A 488 0.65 19.47 -20.24
C ALA A 488 -0.84 19.56 -19.86
N GLY A 489 -1.45 18.46 -19.40
CA GLY A 489 -2.84 18.43 -18.93
C GLY A 489 -3.11 19.37 -17.74
N ALA A 490 -2.09 19.71 -16.95
CA ALA A 490 -2.14 20.74 -15.90
C ALA A 490 -1.52 22.08 -16.32
N GLN A 491 -1.34 22.33 -17.62
CA GLN A 491 -0.76 23.55 -18.17
C GLN A 491 -1.76 24.35 -19.03
N PRO A 492 -2.96 24.74 -18.57
CA PRO A 492 -3.44 26.05 -18.97
C PRO A 492 -2.35 27.05 -18.56
N GLN A 493 -1.80 27.81 -19.51
CA GLN A 493 -0.55 28.58 -19.33
C GLN A 493 -0.54 29.58 -18.14
N ASP A 494 -1.65 29.78 -17.43
CA ASP A 494 -1.83 30.79 -16.39
C ASP A 494 -2.41 30.24 -15.06
N LEU A 495 -2.25 28.95 -14.70
CA LEU A 495 -2.86 28.42 -13.45
C LEU A 495 -2.46 29.20 -12.18
N PRO A 496 -1.17 29.48 -11.91
CA PRO A 496 -0.78 30.29 -10.77
C PRO A 496 -1.34 31.72 -10.83
N GLU A 497 -1.41 32.32 -12.02
CA GLU A 497 -1.98 33.67 -12.18
C GLU A 497 -3.48 33.67 -11.95
N ARG A 498 -4.19 32.65 -12.45
CA ARG A 498 -5.62 32.46 -12.19
C ARG A 498 -5.86 32.28 -10.70
N ALA A 499 -5.08 31.45 -10.01
CA ALA A 499 -5.16 31.32 -8.56
C ALA A 499 -4.93 32.66 -7.84
N GLY A 500 -3.94 33.45 -8.29
CA GLY A 500 -3.69 34.81 -7.77
C GLY A 500 -4.86 35.78 -8.00
N ARG A 501 -5.50 35.73 -9.19
CA ARG A 501 -6.71 36.52 -9.49
C ARG A 501 -7.87 36.13 -8.57
N LEU A 502 -8.13 34.83 -8.41
CA LEU A 502 -9.20 34.33 -7.54
C LEU A 502 -8.93 34.65 -6.06
N ALA A 503 -7.68 34.56 -5.60
CA ALA A 503 -7.27 34.99 -4.26
C ALA A 503 -7.53 36.49 -4.04
N THR A 504 -7.21 37.33 -5.01
CA THR A 504 -7.50 38.77 -4.97
C THR A 504 -9.02 39.03 -4.93
N GLU A 505 -9.80 38.26 -5.68
CA GLU A 505 -11.27 38.34 -5.66
C GLU A 505 -11.82 38.02 -4.27
N ILE A 506 -11.36 36.95 -3.61
CA ILE A 506 -11.74 36.62 -2.23
C ILE A 506 -11.35 37.74 -1.26
N ALA A 507 -10.13 38.27 -1.36
CA ALA A 507 -9.69 39.36 -0.49
C ALA A 507 -10.59 40.60 -0.63
N SER A 508 -11.14 40.86 -1.81
CA SER A 508 -12.11 41.94 -2.05
C SER A 508 -13.48 41.70 -1.40
N LEU A 509 -13.81 40.46 -1.03
CA LEU A 509 -15.07 40.10 -0.37
C LEU A 509 -15.05 40.35 1.15
N ILE A 510 -13.88 40.55 1.76
CA ILE A 510 -13.71 40.70 3.23
C ILE A 510 -14.56 41.86 3.77
N ASP A 511 -14.62 42.97 3.03
CA ASP A 511 -15.35 44.18 3.44
C ASP A 511 -16.83 44.16 3.09
N ARG A 512 -17.25 43.22 2.24
CA ARG A 512 -18.64 43.10 1.79
C ARG A 512 -19.46 42.31 2.81
N ASP A 513 -20.69 42.74 3.01
CA ASP A 513 -21.65 41.98 3.81
C ASP A 513 -22.30 40.88 2.96
N ASN A 514 -22.69 39.76 3.59
CA ASN A 514 -23.34 38.61 2.96
C ASN A 514 -22.57 37.94 1.79
N SER A 515 -21.24 37.99 1.80
CA SER A 515 -20.37 37.50 0.72
C SER A 515 -19.98 36.00 0.81
N LEU A 516 -20.61 35.21 1.68
CA LEU A 516 -20.27 33.79 1.88
C LEU A 516 -20.48 32.94 0.60
N ALA A 517 -21.58 33.15 -0.12
CA ALA A 517 -21.89 32.37 -1.32
C ALA A 517 -20.86 32.61 -2.43
N ASP A 518 -20.41 33.85 -2.61
CA ASP A 518 -19.34 34.21 -3.54
C ASP A 518 -17.99 33.61 -3.12
N CYS A 519 -17.66 33.69 -1.82
CA CYS A 519 -16.45 33.06 -1.27
C CYS A 519 -16.44 31.55 -1.56
N GLN A 520 -17.57 30.86 -1.34
CA GLN A 520 -17.69 29.42 -1.62
C GLN A 520 -17.62 29.12 -3.12
N ARG A 521 -18.20 29.97 -3.97
CA ARG A 521 -18.09 29.82 -5.43
C ARG A 521 -16.63 29.90 -5.88
N ILE A 522 -15.90 30.94 -5.48
CA ILE A 522 -14.50 31.13 -5.83
C ILE A 522 -13.64 30.02 -5.19
N GLY A 523 -13.94 29.63 -3.96
CA GLY A 523 -13.27 28.55 -3.25
C GLY A 523 -13.36 27.21 -3.97
N ARG A 524 -14.47 26.93 -4.66
CA ARG A 524 -14.59 25.74 -5.52
C ARG A 524 -13.65 25.79 -6.72
N GLU A 525 -13.51 26.95 -7.36
CA GLU A 525 -12.59 27.10 -8.49
C GLU A 525 -11.13 26.94 -8.05
N ILE A 526 -10.76 27.52 -6.91
CA ILE A 526 -9.42 27.37 -6.31
C ILE A 526 -9.12 25.91 -5.98
N ARG A 527 -10.06 25.19 -5.34
CA ARG A 527 -9.91 23.76 -5.07
C ARG A 527 -9.75 22.92 -6.34
N ALA A 528 -10.48 23.27 -7.41
CA ALA A 528 -10.35 22.60 -8.71
C ALA A 528 -8.95 22.79 -9.33
N ILE A 529 -8.34 23.97 -9.16
CA ILE A 529 -6.95 24.22 -9.56
C ILE A 529 -6.00 23.30 -8.77
N GLY A 530 -6.14 23.27 -7.44
CA GLY A 530 -5.33 22.42 -6.56
C GLY A 530 -5.43 20.94 -6.94
N ALA A 531 -6.65 20.41 -7.05
CA ALA A 531 -6.88 19.02 -7.42
C ALA A 531 -6.29 18.64 -8.80
N ALA A 532 -6.36 19.55 -9.78
CA ALA A 532 -5.76 19.32 -11.09
C ALA A 532 -4.22 19.28 -11.03
N GLN A 533 -3.61 20.18 -10.24
CA GLN A 533 -2.15 20.19 -10.04
C GLN A 533 -1.67 18.96 -9.27
N ASP A 534 -2.33 18.60 -8.17
CA ASP A 534 -1.99 17.42 -7.37
C ASP A 534 -2.02 16.15 -8.23
N ARG A 535 -3.09 15.99 -9.04
CA ARG A 535 -3.21 14.86 -9.96
C ARG A 535 -2.09 14.83 -11.01
N ALA A 536 -1.77 15.97 -11.63
CA ALA A 536 -0.73 16.02 -12.65
C ALA A 536 0.67 15.83 -12.08
N LEU A 537 0.96 16.40 -10.92
CA LEU A 537 2.21 16.21 -10.19
C LEU A 537 2.41 14.73 -9.87
N SER A 538 1.40 14.12 -9.28
CA SER A 538 1.40 12.69 -8.94
C SER A 538 1.56 11.80 -10.19
N ASN A 539 0.73 12.01 -11.21
CA ASN A 539 0.79 11.21 -12.43
C ASN A 539 2.14 11.36 -13.15
N SER A 540 2.73 12.57 -13.13
CA SER A 540 4.05 12.81 -13.70
C SER A 540 5.10 12.00 -12.94
N ARG A 541 5.09 12.09 -11.61
CA ARG A 541 5.99 11.35 -10.72
C ARG A 541 5.88 9.83 -10.92
N MET A 542 4.67 9.29 -10.98
CA MET A 542 4.43 7.86 -11.24
C MET A 542 4.91 7.44 -12.63
N THR A 543 4.71 8.28 -13.64
CA THR A 543 5.22 8.03 -15.00
C THR A 543 6.76 8.01 -15.03
N VAL A 544 7.43 8.90 -14.30
CA VAL A 544 8.90 8.89 -14.18
C VAL A 544 9.40 7.66 -13.43
N ARG A 545 8.71 7.24 -12.36
CA ARG A 545 9.03 6.00 -11.65
C ARG A 545 8.90 4.79 -12.57
N TRP A 546 7.85 4.74 -13.38
CA TRP A 546 7.68 3.70 -14.38
C TRP A 546 8.79 3.74 -15.42
N LEU A 547 9.09 4.91 -15.98
CA LEU A 547 10.19 5.09 -16.93
C LEU A 547 11.52 4.56 -16.37
N ARG A 548 11.84 4.87 -15.10
CA ARG A 548 13.03 4.34 -14.42
C ARG A 548 13.02 2.81 -14.38
N GLN A 549 11.91 2.21 -13.96
CA GLN A 549 11.81 0.75 -13.85
C GLN A 549 11.83 0.06 -15.20
N SER A 550 11.14 0.61 -16.21
CA SER A 550 11.18 0.11 -17.59
C SER A 550 12.60 0.16 -18.15
N ALA A 551 13.33 1.26 -17.92
CA ALA A 551 14.73 1.38 -18.33
C ALA A 551 15.63 0.33 -17.63
N ALA A 552 15.52 0.17 -16.30
CA ALA A 552 16.27 -0.85 -15.58
C ALA A 552 15.98 -2.26 -16.12
N MET A 553 14.71 -2.54 -16.38
CA MET A 553 14.23 -3.79 -16.95
C MET A 553 14.76 -4.04 -18.37
N ILE A 554 14.86 -3.00 -19.21
CA ILE A 554 15.46 -3.07 -20.54
C ILE A 554 16.96 -3.38 -20.45
N ALA A 555 17.68 -2.72 -19.54
CA ALA A 555 19.11 -2.94 -19.36
C ALA A 555 19.46 -4.37 -18.93
N GLU A 556 18.53 -5.04 -18.23
CA GLU A 556 18.66 -6.46 -17.86
C GLU A 556 18.39 -7.42 -19.04
N ASP A 557 17.44 -7.08 -19.92
CA ASP A 557 16.99 -7.96 -21.00
C ASP A 557 17.81 -7.82 -22.28
N ASP A 558 18.34 -6.62 -22.55
CA ASP A 558 18.99 -6.28 -23.81
C ASP A 558 20.33 -5.56 -23.56
N ALA A 559 21.43 -6.32 -23.68
CA ALA A 559 22.78 -5.80 -23.51
C ALA A 559 23.13 -4.71 -24.53
N SER A 560 22.57 -4.76 -25.75
CA SER A 560 22.83 -3.77 -26.80
C SER A 560 22.21 -2.41 -26.44
N ALA A 561 21.08 -2.40 -25.74
CA ALA A 561 20.38 -1.20 -25.31
C ALA A 561 20.69 -0.77 -23.86
N ALA A 562 21.53 -1.51 -23.14
CA ALA A 562 21.79 -1.28 -21.72
C ALA A 562 22.38 0.11 -21.41
N GLU A 563 23.24 0.65 -22.28
CA GLU A 563 23.79 2.00 -22.13
C GLU A 563 22.70 3.08 -22.26
N LEU A 564 21.88 2.98 -23.31
CA LEU A 564 20.75 3.88 -23.56
C LEU A 564 19.79 3.89 -22.37
N ALA A 565 19.40 2.70 -21.92
CA ALA A 565 18.52 2.51 -20.78
C ALA A 565 19.11 3.11 -19.49
N ARG A 566 20.39 2.88 -19.21
CA ARG A 566 21.05 3.43 -18.00
C ARG A 566 21.09 4.96 -18.00
N LYS A 567 21.31 5.59 -19.17
CA LYS A 567 21.23 7.06 -19.29
C LYS A 567 19.84 7.58 -18.88
N VAL A 568 18.78 6.93 -19.36
CA VAL A 568 17.39 7.28 -19.00
C VAL A 568 17.11 7.04 -17.51
N GLN A 569 17.61 5.92 -16.97
CA GLN A 569 17.47 5.59 -15.55
C GLN A 569 18.10 6.67 -14.65
N VAL A 570 19.36 7.03 -14.91
CA VAL A 570 20.10 8.05 -14.13
C VAL A 570 19.40 9.41 -14.17
N ARG A 571 18.86 9.80 -15.33
CA ARG A 571 18.09 11.05 -15.44
C ARG A 571 16.80 10.99 -14.62
N SER A 572 16.09 9.85 -14.67
CA SER A 572 14.86 9.64 -13.90
C SER A 572 15.12 9.67 -12.38
N GLU A 573 16.19 9.02 -11.92
CA GLU A 573 16.60 9.01 -10.51
C GLU A 573 16.93 10.41 -9.98
N LYS A 574 17.68 11.21 -10.76
CA LYS A 574 18.00 12.59 -10.42
C LYS A 574 16.73 13.43 -10.24
N ILE A 575 15.74 13.27 -11.11
CA ILE A 575 14.48 14.04 -11.04
C ILE A 575 13.62 13.61 -9.85
N LEU A 576 13.60 12.31 -9.53
CA LEU A 576 12.90 11.78 -8.36
C LEU A 576 13.58 12.10 -7.02
N GLN A 577 14.72 12.81 -7.04
CA GLN A 577 15.50 13.18 -5.85
C GLN A 577 15.90 11.97 -4.99
N LEU A 578 16.11 10.81 -5.63
CA LEU A 578 16.62 9.62 -4.97
C LEU A 578 18.14 9.73 -4.90
N GLN A 579 18.63 10.59 -4.01
CA GLN A 579 20.02 10.56 -3.56
C GLN A 579 20.13 9.66 -2.35
#